data_AF-A0A7V6DDH3-F1
#
_entry.id   AF-A0A7V6DDH3-F1
#
_cell.length_a   1.000
_cell.length_b   1.000
_cell.length_c   1.000
_cell.angle_alpha   90.00
_cell.angle_beta   90.00
_cell.angle_gamma   90.00
#
_symmetry.space_group_name_H-M   'P 1'
#
loop_
_entity.id
_entity.type
_entity.pdbx_description
1 polymer ?
#
loop_
_entity_poly.entity_id
_entity_poly.type
_entity_poly.pdbx_seq_one_letter_code
_entity_poly.pdbx_strand_id
1 'polypeptide(L)' 'MKAIRVLVFVGLLIVVALQFRTCLRPAMTGQPAPELSASQWWNSSPLTMQQLQGKLVLLDFWAVW' A
#
# COMPACT_ATOMS: atom_id res chain seq x y z
N MET A 1 17.27 -23.48 32.93
CA MET A 1 18.16 -22.52 32.22
C MET A 1 18.17 -22.66 30.69
N LYS A 2 18.31 -23.88 30.12
CA LYS A 2 18.29 -24.09 28.65
C LYS A 2 16.95 -23.70 28.01
N ALA A 3 15.82 -24.10 28.60
CA ALA A 3 14.48 -23.82 28.07
C ALA A 3 14.15 -22.31 27.99
N ILE A 4 14.51 -21.54 29.02
CA ILE A 4 14.31 -20.07 29.05
C ILE A 4 15.11 -19.40 27.93
N ARG A 5 16.35 -19.82 27.68
CA ARG A 5 17.18 -19.28 26.59
C ARG A 5 16.59 -19.58 25.22
N VAL A 6 16.04 -20.78 25.01
CA VAL A 6 15.37 -21.14 23.75
C VAL A 6 14.11 -20.31 23.53
N LEU A 7 13.30 -20.10 24.57
CA LEU A 7 12.05 -19.34 24.47
C LEU A 7 12.32 -17.85 24.17
N VAL A 8 13.35 -17.27 24.79
CA VAL A 8 13.81 -15.91 24.48
C VAL A 8 14.32 -15.81 23.04
N PHE A 9 15.07 -16.80 22.56
CA PHE A 9 15.57 -16.80 21.18
C PHE A 9 14.46 -16.92 20.14
N VAL A 10 13.48 -17.79 20.39
CA VAL A 10 12.29 -17.93 19.53
C VAL A 10 11.45 -16.64 19.54
N GLY A 11 11.25 -16.04 20.71
CA GLY A 11 10.58 -14.75 20.82
C GLY A 11 11.31 -13.65 20.04
N LEU A 12 12.64 -13.59 20.14
CA LEU A 12 13.47 -12.65 19.39
C LEU A 12 13.34 -12.87 17.87
N LEU A 13 13.37 -14.12 17.40
CA LEU A 13 13.21 -14.44 15.99
C LEU A 13 11.82 -14.07 15.46
N ILE A 14 10.76 -14.26 16.25
CA ILE A 14 9.40 -13.85 15.89
C ILE A 14 9.31 -12.32 15.80
N VAL A 15 9.89 -11.59 16.75
CA VAL A 15 9.92 -10.11 16.72
C VAL A 15 10.68 -9.61 15.50
N VAL A 16 11.84 -10.19 15.19
CA VAL A 16 12.62 -9.83 14.00
C VAL A 16 11.84 -10.14 12.71
N ALA A 17 11.18 -11.29 12.62
CA ALA A 17 10.36 -11.65 11.46
C ALA A 17 9.15 -10.71 11.26
N LEU A 18 8.54 -10.22 12.36
CA LEU A 18 7.47 -9.22 12.31
C LEU A 18 7.97 -7.86 11.82
N GLN A 19 9.20 -7.46 12.17
CA GLN A 19 9.80 -6.18 11.74
C GLN A 19 10.14 -6.16 10.24
N PHE A 20 10.42 -7.31 9.63
CA PHE A 20 10.68 -7.39 8.18
C PHE A 20 9.44 -7.10 7.32
N ARG A 21 8.21 -7.24 7.85
CA ARG A 21 6.97 -7.00 7.09
C ARG A 21 6.79 -5.54 6.67
N THR A 22 7.27 -4.59 7.46
CA THR A 22 7.09 -3.15 7.22
C THR A 22 8.05 -2.59 6.18
N CYS A 23 9.22 -3.19 6.00
CA CYS A 23 10.20 -2.76 4.98
C CYS A 23 9.86 -3.24 3.56
N LEU A 24 8.91 -4.17 3.40
CA LEU A 24 8.55 -4.78 2.11
C LEU A 24 7.46 -4.02 1.34
N ARG A 25 7.00 -2.86 1.83
CA ARG A 25 6.08 -2.01 1.04
C ARG A 25 6.87 -1.41 -0.13
N PRO A 26 6.53 -1.75 -1.39
CA PRO A 26 7.17 -1.12 -2.54
C PRO A 26 6.96 0.39 -2.46
N ALA A 27 8.01 1.17 -2.72
CA ALA A 27 7.85 2.59 -2.94
C ALA A 27 6.99 2.77 -4.21
N MET A 28 5.75 3.22 -4.03
CA MET A 28 4.80 3.45 -5.14
C MET A 28 5.08 4.77 -5.87
N THR A 29 5.86 5.67 -5.27
CA THR A 29 6.25 6.94 -5.85
C THR A 29 7.31 6.74 -6.95
N GLY A 30 7.16 7.46 -8.05
CA GLY A 30 8.04 7.34 -9.22
C GLY A 30 7.71 6.18 -10.16
N GLN A 31 6.79 5.29 -9.76
CA GLN A 31 6.19 4.30 -10.65
C GLN A 31 5.02 4.91 -11.43
N PRO A 32 4.67 4.37 -12.60
CA PRO A 32 3.44 4.74 -13.30
C PRO A 32 2.22 4.57 -12.38
N ALA A 33 1.34 5.57 -12.37
CA ALA A 33 0.09 5.46 -11.63
C ALA A 33 -0.77 4.32 -12.22
N PRO A 34 -1.46 3.54 -11.36
CA PRO A 34 -2.39 2.51 -11.82
C PRO A 34 -3.54 3.08 -12.63
N GLU A 35 -4.22 2.23 -13.40
CA GLU A 35 -5.47 2.63 -14.05
C GLU A 35 -6.58 2.95 -13.04
N LEU A 36 -7.42 3.91 -13.42
CA LEU A 36 -8.56 4.33 -12.61
C LEU A 36 -9.73 3.38 -12.84
N SER A 37 -10.14 2.68 -11.78
CA SER A 37 -11.28 1.79 -11.80
C SER A 37 -12.25 2.16 -10.69
N ALA A 38 -13.49 2.43 -11.07
CA ALA A 38 -14.59 2.74 -10.16
C ALA A 38 -15.86 2.07 -10.67
N SER A 39 -16.69 1.59 -9.75
CA SER A 39 -18.00 1.00 -10.09
C SER A 39 -18.94 2.02 -10.71
N GLN A 40 -18.82 3.28 -10.30
CA GLN A 40 -19.63 4.39 -10.82
C GLN A 40 -18.79 5.66 -10.95
N TRP A 41 -19.01 6.36 -12.05
CA TRP A 41 -18.43 7.67 -12.32
C TRP A 41 -19.51 8.73 -12.18
N TRP A 42 -19.16 9.81 -11.51
CA TRP A 42 -20.03 10.97 -11.35
C TRP A 42 -19.50 12.11 -12.23
N ASN A 43 -20.40 12.93 -12.77
CA ASN A 43 -20.09 14.12 -13.57
C ASN A 43 -19.28 13.88 -14.86
N SER A 44 -18.99 12.63 -15.22
CA SER A 44 -18.24 12.25 -16.41
C SER A 44 -18.47 10.80 -16.78
N SER A 45 -18.19 10.46 -18.03
CA SER A 45 -17.94 9.08 -18.44
C SER A 45 -16.60 8.59 -17.86
N PRO A 46 -16.38 7.26 -17.76
CA PRO A 46 -15.10 6.73 -17.30
C PRO A 46 -13.89 7.31 -18.03
N LEU A 47 -12.88 7.72 -17.27
CA LEU A 47 -11.62 8.28 -17.79
C LEU A 47 -10.50 7.24 -17.72
N THR A 48 -9.65 7.21 -18.74
CA THR A 48 -8.44 6.36 -18.77
C THR A 48 -7.18 7.17 -18.52
N MET A 49 -6.09 6.52 -18.12
CA MET A 49 -4.81 7.20 -17.92
C MET A 49 -4.25 7.80 -19.22
N GLN A 50 -4.55 7.23 -20.40
CA GLN A 50 -4.16 7.85 -21.67
C GLN A 50 -4.84 9.21 -21.90
N GLN A 51 -6.14 9.32 -21.59
CA GLN A 51 -6.90 10.57 -21.76
C GLN A 51 -6.44 11.67 -20.80
N LEU A 52 -5.86 11.29 -19.67
CA LEU A 52 -5.39 12.18 -18.62
C LEU A 52 -3.92 12.60 -18.78
N GLN A 53 -3.20 12.11 -19.80
CA GLN A 53 -1.80 12.50 -20.02
C GLN A 53 -1.66 14.02 -20.18
N GLY A 54 -0.63 14.57 -19.55
CA GLY A 54 -0.37 16.02 -19.53
C GLY A 54 -1.25 16.82 -18.56
N LYS A 55 -2.14 16.16 -17.79
CA LYS A 55 -2.92 16.79 -16.72
C LYS A 55 -2.38 16.38 -15.35
N LEU A 56 -2.44 17.30 -14.38
CA LEU A 56 -2.27 16.96 -12.98
C LEU A 56 -3.57 16.34 -12.46
N VAL A 57 -3.50 15.09 -12.00
CA VAL A 57 -4.65 14.36 -11.45
C VAL A 57 -4.54 14.32 -9.94
N LEU A 58 -5.49 14.92 -9.24
CA LEU A 58 -5.61 14.88 -7.77
C LEU A 58 -6.70 13.86 -7.40
N LEU A 59 -6.34 12.87 -6.59
CA LEU A 59 -7.28 11.92 -6.00
C LEU A 59 -7.47 12.27 -4.53
N ASP A 60 -8.73 12.44 -4.12
CA ASP A 60 -9.13 12.67 -2.74
C ASP A 60 -10.09 11.56 -2.29
N PHE A 61 -9.72 10.85 -1.23
CA PHE A 61 -10.49 9.74 -0.68
C PHE A 61 -11.33 10.25 0.48
N TRP A 62 -12.61 10.50 0.22
CA TRP A 62 -13.56 10.95 1.24
C TRP A 62 -14.47 9.81 1.71
N ALA A 63 -14.83 9.83 2.98
CA ALA A 63 -15.93 9.04 3.53
C ALA A 63 -16.60 9.81 4.67
N VAL A 64 -17.90 9.56 4.89
CA VAL A 64 -18.77 10.31 5.82
C VAL A 64 -18.93 9.64 7.19
N TRP A 65 -17.87 9.02 7.70
CA TRP A 65 -17.90 8.22 8.93
C TRP A 65 -18.65 8.89 10.10
#